data_AF-A0A0P7WV80-F1
#
_entry.id   AF-A0A0P7WV80-F1
#
_cell.length_a   1.000
_cell.length_b   1.000
_cell.length_c   1.000
_cell.angle_alpha   90.00
_cell.angle_beta   90.00
_cell.angle_gamma   90.00
#
_symmetry.space_group_name_H-M   'P 1'
#
loop_
_entity.id
_entity.type
_entity.pdbx_description
1 polymer ?
#
loop_
_entity_poly.entity_id
_entity_poly.type
_entity_poly.pdbx_seq_one_letter_code
_entity_poly.pdbx_strand_id
1 'polypeptide(L)'
;MRKHGATTMTKHSADMINPDLLDEFDESTLGLYLDDDAPAAFALGRVRNLAPGEALDDPNPFALHVVLDGRLAGPRNWYGPGNHFTGGEQGLQAVDLSARVWTLDMGGGTWSAAANRPVRRAMTHALIAADAAEAAATPPVVLPDVETLCDIDHPEIRRNAVRLRRTTEAGTAEAILKFIQPMPYRFGTWQERASDTLARGTGMCTTKANLQVALMRAVGLEAGFVEIPMPISRLGMLMPKAWLSMMRPTVKHYFAAVKLGGRWHAADASYDDEAFGVYLKVAPELSYMIPAYLGEGRPYSPAMESQGMDMFGIEVQPHLHEEMGKRSRFLPRHFEALNTRLDRVRGTHRHWAKVALEQAAREGTEVRA
;
A
#
# COMPACT_ATOMS: atom_id res chain seq x y z
N MET A 1 -70.18 19.28 13.79
CA MET A 1 -69.21 18.89 12.74
C MET A 1 -67.81 19.28 13.20
N ARG A 2 -67.04 18.32 13.74
CA ARG A 2 -65.66 18.51 14.22
C ARG A 2 -64.70 17.95 13.16
N LYS A 3 -63.79 18.79 12.67
CA LYS A 3 -62.75 18.43 11.70
C LYS A 3 -61.73 17.48 12.36
N HIS A 4 -61.48 16.34 11.72
CA HIS A 4 -60.38 15.44 12.06
C HIS A 4 -59.07 16.00 11.49
N GLY A 5 -58.12 16.34 12.37
CA GLY A 5 -56.73 16.55 12.02
C GLY A 5 -56.00 15.20 12.06
N ALA A 6 -55.52 14.74 10.92
CA ALA A 6 -54.59 13.63 10.84
C ALA A 6 -53.18 14.18 11.09
N THR A 7 -52.62 13.88 12.26
CA THR A 7 -51.21 14.13 12.58
C THR A 7 -50.38 13.06 11.88
N THR A 8 -49.71 13.43 10.80
CA THR A 8 -48.72 12.58 10.13
C THR A 8 -47.47 12.54 11.02
N MET A 9 -47.29 11.45 11.78
CA MET A 9 -45.99 11.13 12.37
C MET A 9 -45.03 10.75 11.23
N THR A 10 -44.11 11.64 10.89
CA THR A 10 -42.90 11.30 10.15
C THR A 10 -42.03 10.41 11.05
N LYS A 11 -41.99 9.12 10.74
CA LYS A 11 -40.98 8.21 11.28
C LYS A 11 -39.62 8.67 10.75
N HIS A 12 -38.77 9.21 11.62
CA HIS A 12 -37.34 9.31 11.36
C HIS A 12 -36.76 7.89 11.36
N SER A 13 -36.71 7.25 10.19
CA SER A 13 -35.72 6.20 9.96
C SER A 13 -34.37 6.91 9.92
N ALA A 14 -33.48 6.59 10.86
CA ALA A 14 -32.06 6.87 10.68
C ALA A 14 -31.68 6.35 9.29
N ASP A 15 -31.19 7.23 8.40
CA ASP A 15 -30.67 6.79 7.10
C ASP A 15 -29.66 5.69 7.39
N MET A 16 -29.97 4.46 6.98
CA MET A 16 -29.06 3.35 7.17
C MET A 16 -27.77 3.68 6.42
N ILE A 17 -26.64 3.67 7.13
CA ILE A 17 -25.33 3.79 6.53
C ILE A 17 -25.26 2.77 5.40
N ASN A 18 -24.96 3.22 4.17
CA ASN A 18 -24.75 2.31 3.06
C ASN A 18 -23.48 1.49 3.36
N PRO A 19 -23.60 0.16 3.58
CA PRO A 19 -22.48 -0.66 4.01
C PRO A 19 -21.35 -0.67 2.98
N ASP A 20 -21.65 -0.63 1.69
CA ASP A 20 -20.64 -0.63 0.64
C ASP A 20 -19.79 0.66 0.65
N LEU A 21 -20.43 1.80 0.93
CA LEU A 21 -19.72 3.08 1.04
C LEU A 21 -18.90 3.18 2.33
N LEU A 22 -19.38 2.56 3.40
CA LEU A 22 -18.62 2.47 4.64
C LEU A 22 -17.39 1.57 4.46
N ASP A 23 -17.52 0.44 3.76
CA ASP A 23 -16.38 -0.44 3.44
C ASP A 23 -15.31 0.31 2.61
N GLU A 24 -15.72 1.11 1.61
CA GLU A 24 -14.79 1.94 0.83
C GLU A 24 -14.12 3.02 1.69
N PHE A 25 -14.85 3.61 2.64
CA PHE A 25 -14.28 4.57 3.58
C PHE A 25 -13.33 3.88 4.57
N ASP A 26 -13.65 2.68 5.04
CA ASP A 26 -12.80 1.90 5.95
C ASP A 26 -11.52 1.41 5.27
N GLU A 27 -11.56 1.12 3.96
CA GLU A 27 -10.38 0.84 3.15
C GLU A 27 -9.55 2.11 2.80
N SER A 28 -10.02 3.32 3.17
CA SER A 28 -9.24 4.56 2.99
C SER A 28 -8.09 4.69 3.99
N THR A 29 -7.12 5.56 3.70
CA THR A 29 -6.01 5.84 4.65
C THR A 29 -6.54 6.42 5.96
N LEU A 30 -7.56 7.28 5.92
CA LEU A 30 -8.19 7.77 7.15
C LEU A 30 -8.97 6.68 7.88
N GLY A 31 -9.73 5.86 7.14
CA GLY A 31 -10.47 4.72 7.70
C GLY A 31 -9.55 3.76 8.45
N LEU A 32 -8.38 3.45 7.87
CA LEU A 32 -7.34 2.62 8.49
C LEU A 32 -6.94 3.13 9.88
N TYR A 33 -6.75 4.44 10.05
CA TYR A 33 -6.31 5.02 11.33
C TYR A 33 -7.45 5.39 12.27
N LEU A 34 -8.68 5.53 11.75
CA LEU A 34 -9.88 5.66 12.58
C LEU A 34 -10.26 4.33 13.23
N ASP A 35 -9.94 3.19 12.61
CA ASP A 35 -10.26 1.83 13.09
C ASP A 35 -11.73 1.75 13.54
N ASP A 36 -11.99 1.42 14.81
CA ASP A 36 -13.35 1.29 15.37
C ASP A 36 -14.20 2.59 15.32
N ASP A 37 -13.57 3.78 15.17
CA ASP A 37 -14.26 5.06 15.08
C ASP A 37 -14.71 5.41 13.64
N ALA A 38 -14.31 4.63 12.62
CA ALA A 38 -14.60 4.92 11.22
C ALA A 38 -16.11 5.04 10.91
N PRO A 39 -17.01 4.16 11.42
CA PRO A 39 -18.45 4.29 11.17
C PRO A 39 -19.05 5.57 11.76
N ALA A 40 -18.60 5.97 12.95
CA ALA A 40 -19.07 7.18 13.62
C ALA A 40 -18.60 8.44 12.88
N ALA A 41 -17.35 8.45 12.39
CA ALA A 41 -16.85 9.52 11.53
C ALA A 41 -17.63 9.58 10.21
N PHE A 42 -17.80 8.45 9.52
CA PHE A 42 -18.49 8.37 8.25
C PHE A 42 -19.91 8.93 8.31
N ALA A 43 -20.66 8.63 9.38
CA ALA A 43 -22.02 9.09 9.61
C ALA A 43 -22.17 10.62 9.76
N LEU A 44 -21.09 11.35 10.04
CA LEU A 44 -21.09 12.81 10.13
C LEU A 44 -20.88 13.51 8.79
N GLY A 45 -20.42 12.77 7.77
CA GLY A 45 -20.21 13.31 6.43
C GLY A 45 -21.35 12.99 5.46
N ARG A 46 -21.19 13.46 4.23
CA ARG A 46 -22.10 13.24 3.11
C ARG A 46 -21.32 12.69 1.92
N VAL A 47 -21.94 11.84 1.11
CA VAL A 47 -21.32 11.34 -0.13
C VAL A 47 -21.85 12.11 -1.33
N ARG A 48 -20.94 12.59 -2.18
CA ARG A 48 -21.22 13.22 -3.47
C ARG A 48 -20.85 12.24 -4.58
N ASN A 49 -21.73 12.06 -5.54
CA ASN A 49 -21.44 11.34 -6.78
C ASN A 49 -21.15 12.38 -7.85
N LEU A 50 -20.00 12.26 -8.50
CA LEU A 50 -19.56 13.15 -9.57
C LEU A 50 -19.51 12.36 -10.88
N ALA A 51 -20.18 12.83 -11.91
CA ALA A 51 -20.05 12.28 -13.25
C ALA A 51 -18.67 12.61 -13.85
N PRO A 52 -18.16 11.85 -14.83
CA PRO A 52 -16.95 12.21 -15.56
C PRO A 52 -16.99 13.66 -16.07
N GLY A 53 -15.97 14.44 -15.76
CA GLY A 53 -15.86 15.87 -16.07
C GLY A 53 -16.54 16.81 -15.05
N GLU A 54 -17.29 16.29 -14.08
CA GLU A 54 -17.94 17.12 -13.06
C GLU A 54 -16.94 17.57 -11.99
N ALA A 55 -16.96 18.86 -11.68
CA ALA A 55 -16.09 19.47 -10.68
C ALA A 55 -16.60 19.17 -9.25
N LEU A 56 -15.66 18.94 -8.34
CA LEU A 56 -15.95 18.99 -6.91
C LEU A 56 -16.05 20.46 -6.47
N ASP A 57 -17.21 21.06 -6.68
CA ASP A 57 -17.48 22.43 -6.22
C ASP A 57 -17.84 22.42 -4.73
N ASP A 58 -16.85 22.65 -3.88
CA ASP A 58 -17.02 22.87 -2.44
C ASP A 58 -16.19 24.09 -1.99
N PRO A 59 -16.82 25.27 -1.81
CA PRO A 59 -16.10 26.48 -1.42
C PRO A 59 -15.69 26.47 0.05
N ASN A 60 -16.08 25.47 0.85
CA ASN A 60 -15.80 25.43 2.27
C ASN A 60 -14.32 25.07 2.54
N PRO A 61 -13.51 26.00 3.08
CA PRO A 61 -12.11 25.71 3.39
C PRO A 61 -11.93 24.72 4.54
N PHE A 62 -12.98 24.46 5.32
CA PHE A 62 -12.98 23.50 6.44
C PHE A 62 -13.55 22.14 6.05
N ALA A 63 -13.83 21.90 4.77
CA ALA A 63 -14.23 20.59 4.31
C ALA A 63 -13.05 19.60 4.39
N LEU A 64 -13.33 18.36 4.78
CA LEU A 64 -12.43 17.23 4.63
C LEU A 64 -13.07 16.26 3.64
N HIS A 65 -12.35 15.93 2.58
CA HIS A 65 -12.80 15.03 1.53
C HIS A 65 -12.05 13.71 1.59
N VAL A 66 -12.73 12.60 1.29
CA VAL A 66 -12.15 11.29 1.02
C VAL A 66 -12.70 10.77 -0.31
N VAL A 67 -11.82 10.44 -1.24
CA VAL A 67 -12.22 9.78 -2.49
C VAL A 67 -12.49 8.31 -2.16
N LEU A 68 -13.74 7.88 -2.25
CA LEU A 68 -14.13 6.48 -1.99
C LEU A 68 -13.89 5.60 -3.22
N ASP A 69 -14.17 6.15 -4.40
CA ASP A 69 -14.05 5.46 -5.68
C ASP A 69 -13.85 6.47 -6.82
N GLY A 70 -13.31 5.99 -7.93
CA GLY A 70 -12.88 6.81 -9.07
C GLY A 70 -11.65 7.66 -8.73
N ARG A 71 -11.41 8.72 -9.50
CA ARG A 71 -10.33 9.67 -9.20
C ARG A 71 -10.72 11.10 -9.50
N LEU A 72 -10.20 12.01 -8.70
CA LEU A 72 -10.27 13.45 -8.93
C LEU A 72 -8.92 13.94 -9.42
N ALA A 73 -8.90 14.80 -10.43
CA ALA A 73 -7.68 15.44 -10.90
C ALA A 73 -7.89 16.93 -11.08
N GLY A 74 -6.86 17.70 -10.78
CA GLY A 74 -6.79 19.14 -11.03
C GLY A 74 -5.46 19.52 -11.68
N PRO A 75 -5.14 20.82 -11.77
CA PRO A 75 -3.97 21.29 -12.52
C PRO A 75 -2.62 20.81 -11.97
N ARG A 76 -2.54 20.54 -10.67
CA ARG A 76 -1.28 20.22 -9.98
C ARG A 76 -1.24 18.81 -9.39
N ASN A 77 -2.40 18.29 -8.98
CA ASN A 77 -2.51 17.07 -8.18
C ASN A 77 -3.66 16.19 -8.68
N TRP A 78 -3.63 14.93 -8.26
CA TRP A 78 -4.75 14.01 -8.42
C TRP A 78 -4.87 13.09 -7.21
N TYR A 79 -6.11 12.71 -6.91
CA TYR A 79 -6.51 11.92 -5.75
C TYR A 79 -7.24 10.69 -6.24
N GLY A 80 -6.78 9.52 -5.83
CA GLY A 80 -7.43 8.23 -6.12
C GLY A 80 -8.16 7.69 -4.89
N PRO A 81 -8.76 6.49 -5.00
CA PRO A 81 -9.51 5.88 -3.92
C PRO A 81 -8.68 5.78 -2.63
N GLY A 82 -9.32 6.08 -1.51
CA GLY A 82 -8.73 6.07 -0.18
C GLY A 82 -7.90 7.32 0.18
N ASN A 83 -7.65 8.23 -0.76
CA ASN A 83 -6.98 9.50 -0.43
C ASN A 83 -7.92 10.50 0.22
N HIS A 84 -7.34 11.35 1.06
CA HIS A 84 -8.02 12.47 1.67
C HIS A 84 -7.32 13.80 1.39
N PHE A 85 -8.06 14.89 1.47
CA PHE A 85 -7.56 16.27 1.32
C PHE A 85 -8.55 17.27 1.94
N THR A 86 -8.04 18.43 2.34
CA THR A 86 -8.86 19.52 2.90
C THR A 86 -9.40 20.44 1.81
N GLY A 87 -10.44 21.20 2.14
CA GLY A 87 -10.98 22.26 1.30
C GLY A 87 -9.93 23.31 0.92
N GLY A 88 -10.17 24.00 -0.20
CA GLY A 88 -9.23 24.98 -0.77
C GLY A 88 -8.46 24.46 -1.99
N GLU A 89 -8.49 23.16 -2.26
CA GLU A 89 -8.03 22.59 -3.54
C GLU A 89 -9.01 22.95 -4.66
N GLN A 90 -8.56 23.76 -5.63
CA GLN A 90 -9.41 24.28 -6.69
C GLN A 90 -9.26 23.48 -8.00
N GLY A 91 -10.37 23.33 -8.71
CA GLY A 91 -10.40 22.74 -10.05
C GLY A 91 -10.22 21.22 -10.07
N LEU A 92 -10.49 20.54 -8.95
CA LEU A 92 -10.59 19.08 -8.94
C LEU A 92 -11.88 18.65 -9.63
N GLN A 93 -11.75 17.75 -10.61
CA GLN A 93 -12.89 17.15 -11.31
C GLN A 93 -12.74 15.63 -11.38
N ALA A 94 -13.88 14.93 -11.41
CA ALA A 94 -13.88 13.53 -11.82
C ALA A 94 -13.40 13.44 -13.28
N VAL A 95 -12.59 12.44 -13.60
CA VAL A 95 -11.95 12.35 -14.94
C VAL A 95 -12.45 11.15 -15.74
N ASP A 96 -11.83 9.97 -15.62
CA ASP A 96 -12.11 8.84 -16.52
C ASP A 96 -13.38 8.08 -16.15
N LEU A 97 -13.72 8.06 -14.86
CA LEU A 97 -14.83 7.33 -14.28
C LEU A 97 -15.61 8.28 -13.37
N SER A 98 -16.87 7.94 -13.09
CA SER A 98 -17.60 8.59 -12.01
C SER A 98 -16.80 8.47 -10.70
N ALA A 99 -16.81 9.52 -9.90
CA ALA A 99 -16.14 9.53 -8.61
C ALA A 99 -17.16 9.61 -7.47
N ARG A 100 -16.86 8.92 -6.37
CA ARG A 100 -17.60 9.02 -5.11
C ARG A 100 -16.72 9.69 -4.08
N VAL A 101 -17.21 10.79 -3.51
CA VAL A 101 -16.43 11.61 -2.58
C VAL A 101 -17.22 11.78 -1.30
N TRP A 102 -16.70 11.23 -0.21
CA TRP A 102 -17.20 11.53 1.12
C TRP A 102 -16.67 12.89 1.57
N THR A 103 -17.51 13.71 2.17
CA THR A 103 -17.18 15.07 2.59
C THR A 103 -17.72 15.34 3.99
N LEU A 104 -16.87 15.85 4.86
CA LEU A 104 -17.21 16.31 6.21
C LEU A 104 -16.95 17.81 6.35
N ASP A 105 -17.93 18.56 6.85
CA ASP A 105 -17.74 19.96 7.22
C ASP A 105 -17.18 20.06 8.65
N MET A 106 -15.87 20.27 8.77
CA MET A 106 -15.20 20.40 10.07
C MET A 106 -15.41 21.78 10.72
N GLY A 107 -16.01 22.75 10.01
CA GLY A 107 -16.46 24.03 10.58
C GLY A 107 -17.90 23.97 11.12
N GLY A 108 -18.64 22.93 10.77
CA GLY A 108 -20.07 22.82 11.03
C GLY A 108 -20.45 22.59 12.50
N GLY A 109 -21.65 23.06 12.87
CA GLY A 109 -22.22 22.89 14.20
C GLY A 109 -22.30 21.41 14.63
N THR A 110 -22.70 20.53 13.73
CA THR A 110 -22.76 19.07 13.97
C THR A 110 -21.40 18.51 14.36
N TRP A 111 -20.33 18.85 13.63
CA TRP A 111 -18.98 18.41 13.97
C TRP A 111 -18.54 18.93 15.35
N SER A 112 -18.80 20.21 15.61
CA SER A 112 -18.40 20.87 16.86
C SER A 112 -19.18 20.43 18.10
N ALA A 113 -20.30 19.71 17.94
CA ALA A 113 -21.16 19.28 19.03
C ALA A 113 -20.40 18.49 20.10
N ALA A 114 -20.77 18.69 21.36
CA ALA A 114 -20.10 18.04 22.50
C ALA A 114 -20.13 16.51 22.41
N ALA A 115 -21.24 15.95 21.90
CA ALA A 115 -21.41 14.51 21.69
C ALA A 115 -20.38 13.91 20.72
N ASN A 116 -19.88 14.71 19.76
CA ASN A 116 -18.92 14.26 18.74
C ASN A 116 -17.46 14.47 19.16
N ARG A 117 -17.20 14.94 20.39
CA ARG A 117 -15.82 15.13 20.89
C ARG A 117 -14.93 13.87 20.77
N PRO A 118 -15.41 12.64 21.06
CA PRO A 118 -14.59 11.44 20.88
C PRO A 118 -14.17 11.24 19.41
N VAL A 119 -15.13 11.31 18.47
CA VAL A 119 -14.88 11.18 17.03
C VAL A 119 -13.93 12.27 16.52
N ARG A 120 -14.05 13.50 17.01
CA ARG A 120 -13.11 14.59 16.67
C ARG A 120 -11.67 14.28 17.11
N ARG A 121 -11.50 13.69 18.29
CA ARG A 121 -10.19 13.28 18.80
C ARG A 121 -9.61 12.17 17.92
N ALA A 122 -10.41 11.14 17.61
CA ALA A 122 -10.01 10.05 16.73
C ALA A 122 -9.59 10.56 15.35
N MET A 123 -10.40 11.43 14.74
CA MET A 123 -10.08 12.06 13.45
C MET A 123 -8.78 12.86 13.48
N THR A 124 -8.54 13.62 14.55
CA THR A 124 -7.28 14.38 14.69
C THR A 124 -6.08 13.43 14.72
N HIS A 125 -6.17 12.32 15.47
CA HIS A 125 -5.12 11.31 15.49
C HIS A 125 -4.94 10.63 14.13
N ALA A 126 -6.04 10.34 13.44
CA ALA A 126 -6.01 9.69 12.13
C ALA A 126 -5.36 10.57 11.05
N LEU A 127 -5.65 11.88 11.04
CA LEU A 127 -5.00 12.85 10.14
C LEU A 127 -3.50 12.92 10.39
N ILE A 128 -3.08 13.06 11.65
CA ILE A 128 -1.65 13.10 12.02
C ILE A 128 -0.94 11.81 11.62
N ALA A 129 -1.56 10.65 11.86
CA ALA A 129 -0.99 9.36 11.48
C ALA A 129 -0.89 9.19 9.96
N ALA A 130 -1.89 9.65 9.20
CA ALA A 130 -1.88 9.60 7.76
C ALA A 130 -0.79 10.51 7.16
N ASP A 131 -0.64 11.73 7.67
CA ASP A 131 0.42 12.67 7.26
C ASP A 131 1.81 12.09 7.57
N ALA A 132 2.00 11.52 8.75
CA ALA A 132 3.26 10.88 9.14
C ALA A 132 3.59 9.67 8.24
N ALA A 133 2.59 8.86 7.88
CA ALA A 133 2.78 7.72 6.98
C ALA A 133 3.12 8.17 5.55
N GLU A 134 2.43 9.19 5.02
CA GLU A 134 2.75 9.76 3.71
C GLU A 134 4.17 10.37 3.69
N ALA A 135 4.55 11.10 4.74
CA ALA A 135 5.90 11.65 4.88
C ALA A 135 6.97 10.55 4.91
N ALA A 136 6.74 9.47 5.67
CA ALA A 136 7.64 8.33 5.73
C ALA A 136 7.76 7.57 4.40
N ALA A 137 6.69 7.56 3.60
CA ALA A 137 6.66 6.98 2.25
C ALA A 137 7.21 7.91 1.15
N THR A 138 7.47 9.19 1.48
CA THR A 138 7.94 10.17 0.50
C THR A 138 9.42 9.93 0.19
N PRO A 139 9.77 9.68 -1.08
CA PRO A 139 11.17 9.46 -1.46
C PRO A 139 11.99 10.75 -1.30
N PRO A 140 13.33 10.65 -1.20
CA PRO A 140 14.19 11.83 -1.21
C PRO A 140 14.03 12.62 -2.52
N VAL A 141 14.22 13.93 -2.43
CA VAL A 141 14.13 14.86 -3.58
C VAL A 141 15.13 14.47 -4.68
N VAL A 142 16.31 14.04 -4.28
CA VAL A 142 17.35 13.51 -5.18
C VAL A 142 17.31 12.00 -5.10
N LEU A 143 16.94 11.38 -6.21
CA LEU A 143 16.84 9.94 -6.36
C LEU A 143 18.23 9.35 -6.68
N PRO A 144 18.53 8.13 -6.21
CA PRO A 144 19.78 7.47 -6.53
C PRO A 144 19.90 7.20 -8.05
N ASP A 145 21.14 7.12 -8.54
CA ASP A 145 21.41 6.71 -9.91
C ASP A 145 20.94 5.26 -10.14
N VAL A 146 20.29 5.02 -11.27
CA VAL A 146 19.66 3.75 -11.62
C VAL A 146 20.67 2.60 -11.66
N GLU A 147 21.92 2.88 -12.02
CA GLU A 147 23.00 1.88 -12.05
C GLU A 147 23.52 1.51 -10.65
N THR A 148 23.19 2.32 -9.65
CA THR A 148 23.65 2.14 -8.27
C THR A 148 22.62 1.46 -7.38
N LEU A 149 21.42 1.13 -7.89
CA LEU A 149 20.31 0.64 -7.07
C LEU A 149 20.58 -0.71 -6.41
N CYS A 150 21.38 -1.60 -7.00
CA CYS A 150 21.70 -2.89 -6.38
C CYS A 150 22.76 -2.77 -5.27
N ASP A 151 23.54 -1.68 -5.28
CA ASP A 151 24.54 -1.28 -4.26
C ASP A 151 25.23 -2.40 -3.48
N ILE A 152 25.75 -3.40 -4.20
CA ILE A 152 26.33 -4.63 -3.63
C ILE A 152 27.50 -4.37 -2.66
N ASP A 153 28.19 -3.24 -2.83
CA ASP A 153 29.33 -2.83 -2.01
C ASP A 153 28.93 -2.08 -0.75
N HIS A 154 27.65 -1.77 -0.56
CA HIS A 154 27.16 -1.06 0.62
C HIS A 154 27.51 -1.85 1.90
N PRO A 155 28.07 -1.22 2.96
CA PRO A 155 28.55 -1.92 4.15
C PRO A 155 27.50 -2.84 4.80
N GLU A 156 26.25 -2.39 4.89
CA GLU A 156 25.17 -3.19 5.48
C GLU A 156 24.73 -4.37 4.58
N ILE A 157 24.83 -4.23 3.26
CA ILE A 157 24.57 -5.34 2.33
C ILE A 157 25.65 -6.40 2.50
N ARG A 158 26.93 -6.02 2.47
CA ARG A 158 28.06 -6.94 2.66
C ARG A 158 28.00 -7.63 4.03
N ARG A 159 27.71 -6.87 5.11
CA ARG A 159 27.59 -7.41 6.47
C ARG A 159 26.48 -8.47 6.55
N ASN A 160 25.30 -8.19 6.00
CA ASN A 160 24.18 -9.13 6.01
C ASN A 160 24.44 -10.33 5.10
N ALA A 161 25.02 -10.13 3.93
CA ALA A 161 25.40 -11.20 3.02
C ALA A 161 26.34 -12.20 3.71
N VAL A 162 27.41 -11.73 4.37
CA VAL A 162 28.34 -12.58 5.14
C VAL A 162 27.63 -13.32 6.27
N ARG A 163 26.75 -12.64 7.02
CA ARG A 163 25.96 -13.27 8.11
C ARG A 163 25.04 -14.40 7.62
N LEU A 164 24.52 -14.26 6.41
CA LEU A 164 23.57 -15.22 5.81
C LEU A 164 24.27 -16.38 5.08
N ARG A 165 25.58 -16.28 4.84
CA ARG A 165 26.37 -17.34 4.21
C ARG A 165 26.24 -18.67 4.95
N ARG A 166 26.12 -19.76 4.19
CA ARG A 166 26.12 -21.15 4.67
C ARG A 166 27.21 -21.95 3.96
N THR A 167 27.33 -23.23 4.32
CA THR A 167 28.34 -24.15 3.76
C THR A 167 28.17 -24.37 2.27
N THR A 168 26.93 -24.32 1.75
CA THR A 168 26.62 -24.53 0.34
C THR A 168 25.99 -23.28 -0.29
N GLU A 169 26.08 -23.17 -1.62
CA GLU A 169 25.40 -22.13 -2.40
C GLU A 169 23.88 -22.17 -2.19
N ALA A 170 23.29 -23.37 -2.30
CA ALA A 170 21.86 -23.58 -2.08
C ALA A 170 21.43 -23.18 -0.66
N GLY A 171 22.18 -23.56 0.37
CA GLY A 171 21.88 -23.17 1.74
C GLY A 171 22.03 -21.66 1.98
N THR A 172 22.96 -21.02 1.26
CA THR A 172 23.13 -19.55 1.31
C THR A 172 21.96 -18.84 0.64
N ALA A 173 21.56 -19.29 -0.55
CA ALA A 173 20.41 -18.75 -1.27
C ALA A 173 19.11 -18.90 -0.46
N GLU A 174 18.89 -20.07 0.16
CA GLU A 174 17.75 -20.32 1.04
C GLU A 174 17.76 -19.40 2.27
N ALA A 175 18.92 -19.21 2.92
CA ALA A 175 19.06 -18.32 4.06
C ALA A 175 18.74 -16.86 3.69
N ILE A 176 19.14 -16.42 2.49
CA ILE A 176 18.80 -15.09 1.97
C ILE A 176 17.30 -14.98 1.68
N LEU A 177 16.69 -15.98 1.02
CA LEU A 177 15.24 -16.03 0.80
C LEU A 177 14.48 -15.90 2.12
N LYS A 178 14.82 -16.72 3.11
CA LYS A 178 14.17 -16.73 4.43
C LYS A 178 14.42 -15.46 5.25
N PHE A 179 15.45 -14.71 4.93
CA PHE A 179 15.71 -13.40 5.55
C PHE A 179 14.80 -12.31 4.97
N ILE A 180 14.52 -12.36 3.67
CA ILE A 180 13.79 -11.30 2.96
C ILE A 180 12.30 -11.59 2.88
N GLN A 181 11.91 -12.84 2.71
CA GLN A 181 10.51 -13.23 2.53
C GLN A 181 9.61 -12.71 3.67
N PRO A 182 10.01 -12.77 4.97
CA PRO A 182 9.21 -12.23 6.07
C PRO A 182 9.08 -10.70 6.10
N MET A 183 9.87 -9.95 5.31
CA MET A 183 9.72 -8.49 5.23
C MET A 183 8.32 -8.16 4.64
N PRO A 184 7.49 -7.34 5.28
CA PRO A 184 6.15 -7.04 4.78
C PRO A 184 6.13 -6.54 3.34
N TYR A 185 5.27 -7.14 2.51
CA TYR A 185 4.94 -6.61 1.19
C TYR A 185 4.22 -5.27 1.33
N ARG A 186 4.76 -4.21 0.73
CA ARG A 186 4.12 -2.88 0.64
C ARG A 186 4.38 -2.26 -0.72
N PHE A 187 3.36 -1.70 -1.35
CA PHE A 187 3.48 -0.88 -2.54
C PHE A 187 4.25 0.41 -2.21
N GLY A 188 5.11 0.84 -3.13
CA GLY A 188 5.93 2.03 -2.94
C GLY A 188 6.67 2.44 -4.21
N THR A 189 7.63 3.35 -4.06
CA THR A 189 8.47 3.83 -5.15
C THR A 189 9.45 2.78 -5.64
N TRP A 190 9.72 2.74 -6.94
CA TRP A 190 10.68 1.79 -7.53
C TRP A 190 12.15 2.23 -7.41
N GLN A 191 12.40 3.55 -7.37
CA GLN A 191 13.75 4.14 -7.44
C GLN A 191 14.42 4.08 -6.07
N GLU A 192 14.81 2.88 -5.66
CA GLU A 192 15.26 2.58 -4.32
C GLU A 192 16.46 1.64 -4.31
N ARG A 193 17.48 1.96 -3.49
CA ARG A 193 18.65 1.08 -3.32
C ARG A 193 18.30 -0.15 -2.50
N ALA A 194 19.04 -1.24 -2.68
CA ALA A 194 18.87 -2.43 -1.85
C ALA A 194 19.15 -2.12 -0.38
N SER A 195 20.13 -1.25 -0.07
CA SER A 195 20.37 -0.79 1.31
C SER A 195 19.17 -0.09 1.95
N ASP A 196 18.44 0.70 1.16
CA ASP A 196 17.29 1.46 1.66
C ASP A 196 16.13 0.49 1.97
N THR A 197 15.94 -0.55 1.15
CA THR A 197 14.92 -1.59 1.39
C THR A 197 15.28 -2.40 2.63
N LEU A 198 16.57 -2.74 2.79
CA LEU A 198 17.07 -3.41 3.97
C LEU A 198 16.83 -2.60 5.25
N ALA A 199 17.09 -1.29 5.20
CA ALA A 199 16.89 -0.39 6.33
C ALA A 199 15.39 -0.21 6.67
N ARG A 200 14.52 -0.13 5.66
CA ARG A 200 13.08 -0.01 5.85
C ARG A 200 12.43 -1.30 6.34
N GLY A 201 12.94 -2.45 5.94
CA GLY A 201 12.42 -3.76 6.31
C GLY A 201 11.06 -4.11 5.67
N THR A 202 10.63 -3.36 4.65
CA THR A 202 9.41 -3.60 3.87
C THR A 202 9.66 -3.26 2.41
N GLY A 203 8.97 -3.90 1.48
CA GLY A 203 9.11 -3.56 0.06
C GLY A 203 8.10 -4.26 -0.82
N MET A 204 8.09 -3.95 -2.11
CA MET A 204 7.30 -4.65 -3.12
C MET A 204 8.18 -5.64 -3.89
N CYS A 205 7.58 -6.33 -4.86
CA CYS A 205 8.27 -7.35 -5.66
C CYS A 205 9.61 -6.86 -6.25
N THR A 206 9.64 -5.65 -6.83
CA THR A 206 10.87 -5.05 -7.38
C THR A 206 11.94 -4.78 -6.32
N THR A 207 11.59 -4.10 -5.23
CA THR A 207 12.57 -3.67 -4.22
C THR A 207 13.09 -4.84 -3.39
N LYS A 208 12.21 -5.81 -3.07
CA LYS A 208 12.62 -7.08 -2.42
C LYS A 208 13.48 -7.94 -3.33
N ALA A 209 13.17 -8.03 -4.63
CA ALA A 209 14.04 -8.71 -5.60
C ALA A 209 15.42 -8.04 -5.70
N ASN A 210 15.46 -6.69 -5.72
CA ASN A 210 16.70 -5.93 -5.75
C ASN A 210 17.57 -6.22 -4.51
N LEU A 211 16.97 -6.20 -3.32
CA LEU A 211 17.66 -6.59 -2.08
C LEU A 211 18.16 -8.04 -2.12
N GLN A 212 17.36 -8.97 -2.64
CA GLN A 212 17.71 -10.37 -2.72
C GLN A 212 18.90 -10.63 -3.65
N VAL A 213 18.87 -10.05 -4.85
CA VAL A 213 19.96 -10.12 -5.82
C VAL A 213 21.23 -9.46 -5.26
N ALA A 214 21.09 -8.30 -4.59
CA ALA A 214 22.22 -7.62 -3.97
C ALA A 214 22.93 -8.48 -2.94
N LEU A 215 22.17 -9.09 -2.02
CA LEU A 215 22.70 -9.97 -0.98
C LEU A 215 23.33 -11.24 -1.57
N MET A 216 22.72 -11.84 -2.60
CA MET A 216 23.26 -13.02 -3.29
C MET A 216 24.58 -12.70 -4.00
N ARG A 217 24.63 -11.60 -4.76
CA ARG A 217 25.84 -11.16 -5.47
C ARG A 217 26.96 -10.78 -4.50
N ALA A 218 26.64 -10.15 -3.37
CA ALA A 218 27.62 -9.75 -2.37
C ALA A 218 28.35 -10.95 -1.70
N VAL A 219 27.77 -12.15 -1.74
CA VAL A 219 28.45 -13.41 -1.32
C VAL A 219 28.97 -14.25 -2.48
N GLY A 220 28.91 -13.73 -3.72
CA GLY A 220 29.47 -14.37 -4.91
C GLY A 220 28.55 -15.36 -5.62
N LEU A 221 27.25 -15.40 -5.30
CA LEU A 221 26.29 -16.21 -6.07
C LEU A 221 25.98 -15.55 -7.41
N GLU A 222 25.87 -16.36 -8.48
CA GLU A 222 25.36 -15.92 -9.77
C GLU A 222 23.85 -15.72 -9.66
N ALA A 223 23.42 -14.45 -9.54
CA ALA A 223 22.02 -14.06 -9.33
C ALA A 223 21.59 -12.96 -10.28
N GLY A 224 20.30 -12.90 -10.58
CA GLY A 224 19.70 -11.92 -11.47
C GLY A 224 18.20 -11.78 -11.24
N PHE A 225 17.52 -11.14 -12.19
CA PHE A 225 16.11 -10.77 -12.08
C PHE A 225 15.28 -11.49 -13.12
N VAL A 226 14.02 -11.78 -12.79
CA VAL A 226 13.05 -12.33 -13.73
C VAL A 226 11.86 -11.41 -13.78
N GLU A 227 11.37 -11.13 -14.98
CA GLU A 227 10.11 -10.44 -15.24
C GLU A 227 9.07 -11.45 -15.73
N ILE A 228 7.87 -11.42 -15.16
CA ILE A 228 6.71 -12.14 -15.69
C ILE A 228 5.49 -11.23 -15.76
N PRO A 229 4.56 -11.46 -16.70
CA PRO A 229 3.24 -10.85 -16.63
C PRO A 229 2.49 -11.36 -15.39
N MET A 230 1.76 -10.46 -14.73
CA MET A 230 0.92 -10.75 -13.58
C MET A 230 -0.48 -10.17 -13.81
N PRO A 231 -1.54 -11.00 -13.86
CA PRO A 231 -2.91 -10.52 -13.96
C PRO A 231 -3.30 -9.69 -12.73
N ILE A 232 -4.02 -8.58 -12.94
CA ILE A 232 -4.52 -7.77 -11.82
C ILE A 232 -5.55 -8.51 -10.96
N SER A 233 -6.21 -9.53 -11.51
CA SER A 233 -7.06 -10.44 -10.72
C SER A 233 -6.30 -11.19 -9.64
N ARG A 234 -4.97 -11.32 -9.76
CA ARG A 234 -4.08 -11.86 -8.73
C ARG A 234 -3.54 -10.72 -7.86
N LEU A 235 -2.67 -9.85 -8.38
CA LEU A 235 -2.03 -8.79 -7.59
C LEU A 235 -3.05 -7.87 -6.88
N GLY A 236 -4.18 -7.61 -7.54
CA GLY A 236 -5.29 -6.80 -7.03
C GLY A 236 -5.92 -7.30 -5.74
N MET A 237 -5.70 -8.57 -5.36
CA MET A 237 -6.15 -9.07 -4.06
C MET A 237 -5.49 -8.38 -2.85
N LEU A 238 -4.30 -7.80 -3.07
CA LEU A 238 -3.50 -7.12 -2.04
C LEU A 238 -3.88 -5.64 -1.86
N MET A 239 -4.70 -5.06 -2.74
CA MET A 239 -5.09 -3.64 -2.70
C MET A 239 -6.60 -3.48 -2.43
N PRO A 240 -7.06 -2.30 -1.98
CA PRO A 240 -8.49 -1.99 -1.90
C PRO A 240 -9.22 -2.15 -3.23
N LYS A 241 -10.47 -2.59 -3.18
CA LYS A 241 -11.24 -2.94 -4.40
C LYS A 241 -11.41 -1.76 -5.36
N ALA A 242 -11.57 -0.55 -4.81
CA ALA A 242 -11.79 0.67 -5.58
C ALA A 242 -10.62 1.00 -6.53
N TRP A 243 -9.41 0.49 -6.27
CA TRP A 243 -8.28 0.68 -7.17
C TRP A 243 -8.33 -0.22 -8.42
N LEU A 244 -9.04 -1.34 -8.38
CA LEU A 244 -8.98 -2.37 -9.45
C LEU A 244 -9.42 -1.84 -10.81
N SER A 245 -10.42 -0.97 -10.85
CA SER A 245 -10.95 -0.35 -12.08
C SER A 245 -9.93 0.60 -12.75
N MET A 246 -8.93 1.06 -12.00
CA MET A 246 -7.90 2.01 -12.47
C MET A 246 -6.59 1.33 -12.89
N MET A 247 -6.47 0.03 -12.65
CA MET A 247 -5.28 -0.75 -12.93
C MET A 247 -5.35 -1.36 -14.32
N ARG A 248 -4.17 -1.56 -14.94
CA ARG A 248 -4.09 -2.31 -16.19
C ARG A 248 -4.47 -3.78 -15.94
N PRO A 249 -5.08 -4.48 -16.91
CA PRO A 249 -5.44 -5.90 -16.75
C PRO A 249 -4.24 -6.80 -16.39
N THR A 250 -3.05 -6.41 -16.83
CA THR A 250 -1.80 -7.09 -16.55
C THR A 250 -0.74 -6.06 -16.17
N VAL A 251 0.04 -6.38 -15.13
CA VAL A 251 1.19 -5.63 -14.66
C VAL A 251 2.44 -6.50 -14.73
N LYS A 252 3.62 -5.89 -14.66
CA LYS A 252 4.87 -6.64 -14.58
C LYS A 252 5.16 -7.01 -13.14
N HIS A 253 5.50 -8.28 -12.90
CA HIS A 253 6.00 -8.77 -11.62
C HIS A 253 7.47 -9.14 -11.75
N TYR A 254 8.26 -8.80 -10.74
CA TYR A 254 9.69 -9.00 -10.73
C TYR A 254 10.11 -9.79 -9.51
N PHE A 255 11.03 -10.73 -9.69
CA PHE A 255 11.58 -11.51 -8.60
C PHE A 255 13.04 -11.89 -8.88
N ALA A 256 13.74 -12.39 -7.86
CA ALA A 256 15.13 -12.81 -8.01
C ALA A 256 15.23 -14.22 -8.60
N ALA A 257 16.34 -14.49 -9.28
CA ALA A 257 16.77 -15.83 -9.65
C ALA A 257 18.22 -16.04 -9.23
N VAL A 258 18.57 -17.29 -8.97
CA VAL A 258 19.91 -17.71 -8.59
C VAL A 258 20.28 -18.99 -9.33
N LYS A 259 21.54 -19.12 -9.73
CA LYS A 259 22.03 -20.33 -10.38
C LYS A 259 22.63 -21.28 -9.35
N LEU A 260 22.04 -22.47 -9.21
CA LEU A 260 22.50 -23.51 -8.29
C LEU A 260 22.77 -24.80 -9.10
N GLY A 261 23.92 -25.43 -8.90
CA GLY A 261 24.28 -26.64 -9.66
C GLY A 261 24.29 -26.43 -11.17
N GLY A 262 24.61 -25.21 -11.64
CA GLY A 262 24.66 -24.85 -13.06
C GLY A 262 23.31 -24.55 -13.73
N ARG A 263 22.19 -24.63 -13.00
CA ARG A 263 20.84 -24.32 -13.51
C ARG A 263 20.26 -23.11 -12.78
N TRP A 264 19.47 -22.30 -13.49
CA TRP A 264 18.75 -21.16 -12.90
C TRP A 264 17.50 -21.61 -12.13
N HIS A 265 17.30 -21.04 -10.94
CA HIS A 265 16.15 -21.28 -10.06
C HIS A 265 15.44 -19.97 -9.80
N ALA A 266 14.12 -19.95 -9.97
CA ALA A 266 13.28 -18.88 -9.44
C ALA A 266 13.44 -18.80 -7.91
N ALA A 267 13.56 -17.60 -7.37
CA ALA A 267 13.75 -17.32 -5.95
C ALA A 267 12.91 -16.10 -5.54
N ASP A 268 11.59 -16.22 -5.59
CA ASP A 268 10.66 -15.10 -5.35
C ASP A 268 10.39 -14.87 -3.86
N ALA A 269 11.08 -13.89 -3.27
CA ALA A 269 10.82 -13.45 -1.89
C ALA A 269 9.69 -12.43 -1.76
N SER A 270 8.89 -12.14 -2.80
CA SER A 270 7.97 -11.00 -2.81
C SER A 270 6.99 -11.03 -1.63
N TYR A 271 6.28 -12.14 -1.45
CA TYR A 271 5.15 -12.21 -0.53
C TYR A 271 5.58 -12.80 0.82
N ASP A 272 5.44 -12.01 1.88
CA ASP A 272 5.40 -12.49 3.28
C ASP A 272 4.18 -13.38 3.50
N ASP A 273 4.16 -14.12 4.61
CA ASP A 273 3.11 -15.10 4.91
C ASP A 273 1.72 -14.46 5.00
N GLU A 274 1.61 -13.22 5.50
CA GLU A 274 0.34 -12.49 5.56
C GLU A 274 -0.15 -12.06 4.18
N ALA A 275 0.74 -11.56 3.32
CA ALA A 275 0.40 -11.26 1.92
C ALA A 275 0.03 -12.54 1.17
N PHE A 276 0.78 -13.63 1.39
CA PHE A 276 0.49 -14.91 0.76
C PHE A 276 -0.81 -15.53 1.26
N GLY A 277 -1.13 -15.37 2.54
CA GLY A 277 -2.39 -15.77 3.15
C GLY A 277 -3.61 -15.12 2.50
N VAL A 278 -3.48 -13.93 1.92
CA VAL A 278 -4.56 -13.32 1.12
C VAL A 278 -4.85 -14.14 -0.14
N TYR A 279 -3.81 -14.65 -0.82
CA TYR A 279 -3.99 -15.55 -1.97
C TYR A 279 -4.58 -16.90 -1.56
N LEU A 280 -4.16 -17.44 -0.41
CA LEU A 280 -4.66 -18.73 0.09
C LEU A 280 -6.17 -18.73 0.37
N LYS A 281 -6.79 -17.56 0.57
CA LYS A 281 -8.26 -17.45 0.70
C LYS A 281 -9.00 -17.87 -0.57
N VAL A 282 -8.37 -17.77 -1.74
CA VAL A 282 -8.98 -18.15 -3.03
C VAL A 282 -8.25 -19.30 -3.73
N ALA A 283 -7.06 -19.67 -3.26
CA ALA A 283 -6.23 -20.74 -3.78
C ALA A 283 -5.59 -21.56 -2.62
N PRO A 284 -6.41 -22.20 -1.76
CA PRO A 284 -5.92 -22.92 -0.58
C PRO A 284 -5.00 -24.10 -0.92
N GLU A 285 -5.09 -24.64 -2.13
CA GLU A 285 -4.19 -25.66 -2.65
C GLU A 285 -2.73 -25.23 -2.68
N LEU A 286 -2.46 -23.92 -2.70
CA LEU A 286 -1.10 -23.38 -2.68
C LEU A 286 -0.47 -23.33 -1.27
N SER A 287 -1.18 -23.78 -0.25
CA SER A 287 -0.71 -23.76 1.15
C SER A 287 0.59 -24.53 1.38
N TYR A 288 0.93 -25.51 0.53
CA TYR A 288 2.19 -26.25 0.60
C TYR A 288 3.43 -25.37 0.32
N MET A 289 3.26 -24.17 -0.23
CA MET A 289 4.35 -23.21 -0.44
C MET A 289 4.75 -22.43 0.82
N ILE A 290 4.04 -22.62 1.94
CA ILE A 290 4.45 -22.15 3.27
C ILE A 290 4.95 -23.38 4.08
N PRO A 291 6.16 -23.32 4.68
CA PRO A 291 7.11 -22.22 4.62
C PRO A 291 7.87 -22.16 3.29
N ALA A 292 8.37 -20.97 2.95
CA ALA A 292 9.20 -20.77 1.76
C ALA A 292 10.47 -21.65 1.80
N TYR A 293 10.72 -22.37 0.71
CA TYR A 293 11.86 -23.26 0.56
C TYR A 293 12.49 -23.13 -0.82
N LEU A 294 13.80 -22.86 -0.86
CA LEU A 294 14.61 -22.79 -2.07
C LEU A 294 15.82 -23.73 -1.91
N GLY A 295 16.14 -24.45 -2.96
CA GLY A 295 17.32 -25.31 -2.98
C GLY A 295 17.70 -25.77 -4.37
N GLU A 296 18.77 -26.56 -4.45
CA GLU A 296 19.18 -27.17 -5.72
C GLU A 296 18.07 -28.12 -6.21
N GLY A 297 17.64 -27.90 -7.45
CA GLY A 297 16.48 -28.59 -8.04
C GLY A 297 15.11 -28.20 -7.46
N ARG A 298 15.03 -27.19 -6.59
CA ARG A 298 13.81 -26.77 -5.90
C ARG A 298 13.66 -25.24 -5.97
N PRO A 299 13.19 -24.68 -7.09
CA PRO A 299 12.91 -23.26 -7.20
C PRO A 299 11.69 -22.88 -6.33
N TYR A 300 11.58 -21.60 -6.02
CA TYR A 300 10.47 -21.04 -5.26
C TYR A 300 9.92 -19.81 -5.97
N SER A 301 8.68 -19.88 -6.44
CA SER A 301 7.97 -18.69 -6.91
C SER A 301 6.46 -18.81 -6.77
N PRO A 302 5.86 -18.15 -5.75
CA PRO A 302 4.41 -18.11 -5.62
C PRO A 302 3.71 -17.50 -6.83
N ALA A 303 4.34 -16.51 -7.45
CA ALA A 303 3.82 -15.83 -8.62
C ALA A 303 3.75 -16.74 -9.85
N MET A 304 4.78 -17.57 -10.09
CA MET A 304 4.80 -18.53 -11.18
C MET A 304 3.89 -19.74 -10.92
N GLU A 305 3.92 -20.26 -9.69
CA GLU A 305 3.11 -21.42 -9.29
C GLU A 305 1.61 -21.13 -9.45
N SER A 306 1.15 -19.95 -9.00
CA SER A 306 -0.25 -19.53 -9.13
C SER A 306 -0.74 -19.37 -10.58
N GLN A 307 0.19 -19.39 -11.54
CA GLN A 307 -0.04 -19.28 -12.98
C GLN A 307 0.31 -20.58 -13.74
N GLY A 308 0.77 -21.63 -13.05
CA GLY A 308 1.17 -22.90 -13.67
C GLY A 308 2.39 -22.79 -14.59
N MET A 309 3.29 -21.85 -14.33
CA MET A 309 4.48 -21.62 -15.15
C MET A 309 5.63 -22.57 -14.77
N ASP A 310 6.49 -22.93 -15.74
CA ASP A 310 7.72 -23.68 -15.45
C ASP A 310 8.73 -22.80 -14.70
N MET A 311 8.95 -23.10 -13.42
CA MET A 311 9.85 -22.36 -12.53
C MET A 311 11.35 -22.43 -12.91
N PHE A 312 11.71 -23.25 -13.90
CA PHE A 312 13.04 -23.27 -14.50
C PHE A 312 13.10 -22.62 -15.88
N GLY A 313 11.96 -22.43 -16.54
CA GLY A 313 11.83 -21.79 -17.85
C GLY A 313 11.88 -20.27 -17.78
N ILE A 314 12.81 -19.73 -16.98
CA ILE A 314 12.93 -18.30 -16.69
C ILE A 314 13.99 -17.62 -17.56
N GLU A 315 13.69 -16.40 -17.98
CA GLU A 315 14.66 -15.51 -18.60
C GLU A 315 15.26 -14.58 -17.53
N VAL A 316 16.57 -14.64 -17.35
CA VAL A 316 17.26 -13.90 -16.28
C VAL A 316 17.92 -12.65 -16.84
N GLN A 317 17.51 -11.51 -16.31
CA GLN A 317 18.07 -10.20 -16.59
C GLN A 317 19.18 -9.85 -15.58
N PRO A 318 20.28 -9.22 -16.01
CA PRO A 318 21.37 -8.85 -15.11
C PRO A 318 21.03 -7.64 -14.23
N HIS A 319 20.07 -6.80 -14.61
CA HIS A 319 19.68 -5.60 -13.88
C HIS A 319 18.22 -5.21 -14.14
N LEU A 320 17.67 -4.36 -13.29
CA LEU A 320 16.34 -3.73 -13.46
C LEU A 320 16.42 -2.21 -13.73
N HIS A 321 17.55 -1.68 -14.21
CA HIS A 321 17.75 -0.22 -14.32
C HIS A 321 16.64 0.48 -15.12
N GLU A 322 16.20 -0.09 -16.24
CA GLU A 322 15.14 0.49 -17.07
C GLU A 322 13.79 0.55 -16.33
N GLU A 323 13.48 -0.44 -15.51
CA GLU A 323 12.21 -0.55 -14.82
C GLU A 323 12.21 0.24 -13.52
N MET A 324 13.26 0.08 -12.72
CA MET A 324 13.44 0.83 -11.47
C MET A 324 13.81 2.30 -11.72
N GLY A 325 14.22 2.70 -12.93
CA GLY A 325 14.46 4.09 -13.31
C GLY A 325 13.19 4.88 -13.66
N LYS A 326 12.04 4.22 -13.80
CA LYS A 326 10.79 4.88 -14.18
C LYS A 326 10.22 5.69 -13.03
N ARG A 327 9.78 6.92 -13.34
CA ARG A 327 8.94 7.70 -12.43
C ARG A 327 7.56 7.09 -12.33
N SER A 328 7.12 6.83 -11.11
CA SER A 328 5.76 6.39 -10.84
C SER A 328 4.77 7.51 -11.18
N ARG A 329 3.63 7.15 -11.76
CA ARG A 329 2.46 8.03 -11.87
C ARG A 329 1.71 8.20 -10.55
N PHE A 330 1.97 7.29 -9.61
CA PHE A 330 1.43 7.31 -8.26
C PHE A 330 2.33 8.16 -7.35
N LEU A 331 1.70 8.92 -6.48
CA LEU A 331 2.29 9.73 -5.42
C LEU A 331 2.34 8.92 -4.11
N PRO A 332 3.14 9.34 -3.12
CA PRO A 332 3.20 8.70 -1.79
C PRO A 332 1.81 8.42 -1.18
N ARG A 333 0.89 9.38 -1.18
CA ARG A 333 -0.51 9.16 -0.74
C ARG A 333 -1.24 8.01 -1.45
N HIS A 334 -0.97 7.78 -2.73
CA HIS A 334 -1.59 6.67 -3.45
C HIS A 334 -1.04 5.34 -2.98
N PHE A 335 0.25 5.26 -2.69
CA PHE A 335 0.84 4.05 -2.13
C PHE A 335 0.28 3.76 -0.73
N GLU A 336 0.14 4.77 0.12
CA GLU A 336 -0.48 4.58 1.44
C GLU A 336 -1.93 4.11 1.32
N ALA A 337 -2.70 4.66 0.38
CA ALA A 337 -4.05 4.17 0.10
C ALA A 337 -4.07 2.75 -0.49
N LEU A 338 -3.08 2.34 -1.27
CA LEU A 338 -2.97 0.97 -1.81
C LEU A 338 -2.61 -0.07 -0.73
N ASN A 339 -1.93 0.35 0.34
CA ASN A 339 -1.41 -0.53 1.38
C ASN A 339 -2.39 -0.82 2.52
N THR A 340 -3.48 -0.07 2.65
CA THR A 340 -4.40 -0.12 3.80
C THR A 340 -4.91 -1.53 4.10
N ARG A 341 -5.25 -2.29 3.07
CA ARG A 341 -5.74 -3.67 3.19
C ARG A 341 -4.72 -4.61 3.84
N LEU A 342 -3.45 -4.55 3.42
CA LEU A 342 -2.38 -5.35 4.01
C LEU A 342 -2.01 -4.87 5.41
N ASP A 343 -2.00 -3.56 5.64
CA ASP A 343 -1.71 -2.99 6.95
C ASP A 343 -2.77 -3.33 8.00
N ARG A 344 -4.03 -3.44 7.58
CA ARG A 344 -5.11 -3.91 8.45
C ARG A 344 -4.93 -5.37 8.81
N VAL A 345 -4.63 -6.24 7.84
CA VAL A 345 -4.35 -7.67 8.08
C VAL A 345 -3.20 -7.87 9.07
N ARG A 346 -2.15 -7.05 8.97
CA ARG A 346 -0.96 -7.14 9.85
C ARG A 346 -1.10 -6.36 11.16
N GLY A 347 -2.09 -5.48 11.29
CA GLY A 347 -2.24 -4.58 12.45
C GLY A 347 -1.16 -3.48 12.56
N THR A 348 -0.38 -3.24 11.51
CA THR A 348 0.77 -2.31 11.49
C THR A 348 0.36 -0.85 11.71
N HIS A 349 -0.82 -0.45 11.25
CA HIS A 349 -1.39 0.89 11.44
C HIS A 349 -1.47 1.31 12.93
N ARG A 350 -1.64 0.36 13.85
CA ARG A 350 -1.64 0.62 15.30
C ARG A 350 -0.28 1.08 15.83
N HIS A 351 0.81 0.61 15.22
CA HIS A 351 2.16 1.06 15.56
C HIS A 351 2.39 2.50 15.07
N TRP A 352 2.04 2.80 13.83
CA TRP A 352 2.20 4.14 13.25
C TRP A 352 1.36 5.19 13.97
N ALA A 353 0.12 4.87 14.33
CA ALA A 353 -0.71 5.75 15.16
C ALA A 353 -0.02 6.11 16.48
N LYS A 354 0.66 5.15 17.11
CA LYS A 354 1.42 5.39 18.35
C LYS A 354 2.65 6.27 18.10
N VAL A 355 3.46 5.97 17.08
CA VAL A 355 4.68 6.73 16.75
C VAL A 355 4.34 8.18 16.41
N ALA A 356 3.30 8.41 15.60
CA ALA A 356 2.89 9.75 15.20
C ALA A 356 2.41 10.59 16.40
N LEU A 357 1.70 9.99 17.36
CA LEU A 357 1.31 10.66 18.59
C LEU A 357 2.51 11.00 19.48
N GLU A 358 3.51 10.13 19.56
CA GLU A 358 4.75 10.40 20.30
C GLU A 358 5.57 11.53 19.65
N GLN A 359 5.60 11.61 18.32
CA GLN A 359 6.28 12.69 17.58
C GLN A 359 5.55 14.03 17.77
N ALA A 360 4.24 14.07 17.56
CA ALA A 360 3.43 15.28 17.75
C ALA A 360 3.51 15.82 19.20
N ALA A 361 3.60 14.93 20.20
CA ALA A 361 3.79 15.33 21.59
C ALA A 361 5.16 15.99 21.85
N ARG A 362 6.22 15.55 21.16
CA ARG A 362 7.56 16.15 21.28
C ARG A 362 7.62 17.54 20.66
N GLU A 363 7.11 17.68 19.43
CA GLU A 363 7.06 18.97 18.72
C GLU A 363 6.19 20.00 19.45
N GLY A 364 5.06 19.58 20.03
CA GLY A 364 4.21 20.44 20.84
C GLY A 364 4.84 20.90 22.17
N THR A 365 5.90 20.22 22.63
CA THR A 365 6.65 20.59 23.83
C THR A 365 7.78 21.58 23.52
N GLU A 366 8.42 21.46 22.34
CA GLU A 366 9.46 22.40 21.89
C GLU A 366 8.92 23.77 21.50
N VAL A 367 7.67 23.89 21.04
CA VAL A 367 7.02 25.19 20.77
C VAL A 367 6.59 25.92 22.05
N ARG A 368 6.59 25.23 23.21
CA ARG A 368 6.23 25.79 24.52
C ARG A 368 7.45 26.06 25.43
N ALA A 369 8.66 25.76 24.98
CA ALA A 369 9.93 26.14 25.62
C ALA A 369 10.47 27.42 24.98
#